data_AF-R5CHY4-F1
#
_entry.id   AF-R5CHY4-F1
#
_cell.length_a   1.000
_cell.length_b   1.000
_cell.length_c   1.000
_cell.angle_alpha   90.00
_cell.angle_beta   90.00
_cell.angle_gamma   90.00
#
_symmetry.space_group_name_H-M   'P 1'
#
loop_
_entity.id
_entity.type
_entity.pdbx_description
1 polymer ?
#
loop_
_entity_poly.entity_id
_entity_poly.type
_entity_poly.pdbx_seq_one_letter_code
_entity_poly.pdbx_strand_id
1 'polypeptide(L)' 'MLHLLVDSALVLQGTVARPISNVLFSGVRIDDVKNALSFDNTIGVEMRDCHIGGRAGVPSRAK' A
#
# COMPACT_ATOMS: atom_id res chain seq x y z
N MET A 1 -13.50 12.87 12.69
CA MET A 1 -12.43 13.68 12.08
C MET A 1 -11.66 12.76 11.15
N LEU A 2 -11.94 12.83 9.85
CA LEU A 2 -11.18 12.10 8.84
C LEU A 2 -9.84 12.84 8.71
N HIS A 3 -8.78 12.34 9.33
CA HIS A 3 -7.42 12.74 8.94
C HIS A 3 -7.20 12.10 7.58
N LEU A 4 -7.57 12.80 6.51
CA LEU A 4 -6.98 12.53 5.20
C LEU A 4 -5.47 12.76 5.39
N LEU A 5 -4.72 11.66 5.47
CA LEU A 5 -3.27 11.69 5.26
C LEU A 5 -3.09 12.19 3.83
N VAL A 6 -2.82 13.49 3.69
CA VAL A 6 -2.98 14.21 2.42
C VAL A 6 -2.03 13.73 1.32
N ASP A 7 -1.09 12.83 1.62
CA ASP A 7 -0.08 12.37 0.65
C ASP A 7 0.06 10.84 0.59
N SER A 8 -0.98 10.08 0.94
CA SER A 8 -0.94 8.60 0.91
C SER A 8 -1.60 8.00 -0.33
N ALA A 9 -0.90 7.09 -1.00
CA ALA A 9 -1.42 6.39 -2.18
C ALA A 9 -2.54 5.40 -1.87
N LEU A 10 -2.37 4.58 -0.83
CA LEU A 10 -3.37 3.64 -0.34
C LEU A 10 -3.50 3.78 1.17
N VAL A 11 -4.73 3.92 1.63
CA VAL A 11 -5.07 4.03 3.05
C VAL A 11 -6.13 3.00 3.41
N LEU A 12 -5.83 2.15 4.39
CA LEU A 12 -6.80 1.27 5.04
C LEU A 12 -6.83 1.62 6.52
N GLN A 13 -8.00 1.99 7.02
CA GLN A 13 -8.17 2.30 8.44
C GLN A 13 -9.39 1.59 9.01
N GLY A 14 -9.13 0.52 9.76
CA GLY A 14 -10.10 -0.08 10.66
C GLY A 14 -10.05 0.57 12.04
N THR A 15 -10.79 -0.01 12.98
CA THR A 15 -10.63 0.27 14.41
C THR A 15 -10.26 -1.01 15.15
N VAL A 16 -9.77 -0.90 16.39
CA VAL A 16 -9.49 -2.07 17.24
C VAL A 16 -10.70 -2.99 17.36
N ALA A 17 -11.91 -2.42 17.46
CA ALA A 17 -13.15 -3.18 17.55
C ALA A 17 -13.63 -3.76 16.20
N ARG A 18 -13.20 -3.18 15.08
CA ARG A 18 -13.62 -3.57 13.72
C ARG A 18 -12.43 -3.43 12.77
N PRO A 19 -11.50 -4.39 12.78
CA PRO A 19 -10.37 -4.37 11.86
C PRO A 19 -10.83 -4.61 10.42
N ILE A 20 -10.12 -4.02 9.46
CA ILE A 20 -10.27 -4.36 8.03
C ILE A 20 -9.50 -5.66 7.80
N SER A 21 -10.13 -6.66 7.17
CA SER A 21 -9.48 -7.96 6.96
C SER A 21 -9.63 -8.50 5.55
N ASN A 22 -8.70 -9.38 5.18
CA ASN A 22 -8.70 -10.14 3.92
C ASN A 22 -8.74 -9.22 2.69
N VAL A 23 -7.77 -8.32 2.60
CA VAL A 23 -7.65 -7.39 1.48
C VAL A 23 -6.53 -7.84 0.55
N LEU A 24 -6.82 -7.92 -0.75
CA LEU A 24 -5.83 -8.13 -1.80
C LEU A 24 -5.78 -6.88 -2.69
N PHE A 25 -4.62 -6.25 -2.75
CA PHE A 25 -4.27 -5.32 -3.82
C PHE A 25 -3.48 -6.06 -4.90
N SER A 26 -3.99 -6.07 -6.12
CA SER A 26 -3.35 -6.76 -7.24
C SER A 26 -3.13 -5.80 -8.41
N GLY A 27 -1.92 -5.78 -8.97
CA GLY A 27 -1.62 -5.01 -10.19
C GLY A 27 -1.63 -3.49 -10.01
N VAL A 28 -1.51 -3.00 -8.77
CA VAL A 28 -1.55 -1.55 -8.50
C VAL A 28 -0.28 -0.89 -9.03
N ARG A 29 -0.42 0.20 -9.79
CA ARG A 29 0.68 1.05 -10.26
C ARG A 29 0.49 2.48 -9.81
N ILE A 30 1.50 3.04 -9.15
CA ILE A 30 1.51 4.41 -8.63
C ILE A 30 2.91 4.95 -8.86
N ASP A 31 3.04 5.98 -9.69
CA ASP A 31 4.33 6.42 -10.21
C ASP A 31 5.09 7.36 -9.25
N ASP A 32 4.39 8.33 -8.64
CA ASP A 32 4.96 9.26 -7.67
C ASP A 32 4.06 9.31 -6.42
N VAL A 33 4.68 9.10 -5.26
CA VAL A 33 3.98 9.12 -3.98
C VAL A 33 4.95 9.39 -2.84
N LYS A 34 4.54 10.26 -1.91
CA LYS A 34 5.28 10.56 -0.68
C LYS A 34 5.08 9.49 0.39
N ASN A 35 3.83 9.09 0.66
CA ASN A 35 3.50 7.95 1.53
C ASN A 35 2.83 6.83 0.73
N ALA A 36 3.56 5.75 0.44
CA ALA A 36 3.03 4.67 -0.39
C ALA A 36 1.81 3.96 0.26
N LEU A 37 1.91 3.58 1.53
CA LEU A 37 0.93 2.76 2.22
C LEU A 37 0.73 3.26 3.65
N SER A 38 -0.53 3.30 4.10
CA SER A 38 -0.87 3.51 5.51
C SER A 38 -2.00 2.58 5.90
N PHE A 39 -1.68 1.57 6.71
CA PHE A 39 -2.61 0.53 7.15
C PHE A 39 -2.71 0.53 8.67
N ASP A 40 -3.88 0.89 9.19
CA ASP A 40 -4.20 0.86 10.62
C ASP A 40 -5.32 -0.15 10.89
N ASN A 41 -5.16 -0.95 11.95
CA ASN A 41 -6.12 -1.99 12.36
C ASN A 41 -6.53 -2.90 11.19
N THR A 42 -5.54 -3.52 10.55
CA THR A 42 -5.75 -4.44 9.44
C THR A 42 -5.26 -5.86 9.76
N ILE A 43 -5.88 -6.88 9.15
CA ILE A 43 -5.51 -8.30 9.29
C ILE A 43 -5.50 -8.94 7.90
N GLY A 44 -4.36 -9.48 7.47
CA GLY A 44 -4.26 -10.15 6.17
C GLY A 44 -4.44 -9.19 4.99
N VAL A 45 -3.52 -8.24 4.85
CA VAL A 45 -3.42 -7.37 3.67
C VAL A 45 -2.30 -7.88 2.77
N GLU A 46 -2.65 -8.27 1.55
CA GLU A 46 -1.73 -8.79 0.55
C GLU A 46 -1.54 -7.78 -0.60
N MET A 47 -0.31 -7.70 -1.11
CA MET A 47 0.02 -6.94 -2.31
C MET A 47 0.69 -7.86 -3.33
N ARG A 48 0.09 -7.99 -4.51
CA ARG A 48 0.56 -8.88 -5.58
C ARG A 48 0.77 -8.10 -6.87
N ASP A 49 1.96 -8.24 -7.45
CA ASP A 49 2.33 -7.57 -8.71
C ASP A 49 2.10 -6.05 -8.70
N CYS A 50 2.37 -5.40 -7.56
CA CYS A 50 2.21 -3.97 -7.37
C CYS A 50 3.54 -3.21 -7.56
N HIS A 51 3.46 -2.00 -8.11
CA HIS A 51 4.56 -1.03 -8.22
C HIS A 51 4.09 0.30 -7.62
N ILE A 52 4.64 0.70 -6.48
CA ILE A 52 4.25 1.93 -5.79
C ILE A 52 5.49 2.77 -5.53
N GLY A 53 5.51 3.97 -6.12
CA GLY A 53 6.70 4.80 -6.29
C GLY A 53 7.50 4.43 -7.54
N GLY A 54 8.66 5.05 -7.70
CA GLY A 54 9.57 4.78 -8.81
C GLY A 54 9.93 3.30 -8.92
N ARG A 55 9.90 2.76 -10.14
CA ARG A 55 10.26 1.36 -10.40
C ARG A 55 11.73 1.17 -10.03
N ALA A 56 12.00 0.40 -8.96
CA ALA A 56 13.34 -0.07 -8.67
C ALA A 56 13.87 -0.75 -9.94
N GLY A 57 15.09 -0.37 -10.35
CA GLY A 57 15.70 -0.90 -11.56
C GLY A 57 15.56 -2.42 -11.60
N VAL A 58 15.20 -2.96 -12.76
CA VAL A 58 15.18 -4.42 -12.95
C VAL A 58 16.56 -4.93 -12.56
N PRO A 59 16.69 -5.93 -11.66
CA PRO A 59 17.97 -6.55 -11.37
C PRO A 59 18.56 -7.04 -12.69
N SER A 60 19.51 -6.29 -13.25
CA SER A 60 20.34 -6.80 -14.33
C SER A 60 21.20 -7.87 -13.69
N ARG A 61 21.27 -9.04 -14.34
CA ARG A 61 21.91 -10.26 -13.83
C ARG A 61 23.09 -9.92 -12.91
N ALA A 62 22.96 -10.27 -11.62
CA ALA A 62 24.10 -10.35 -10.73
C ALA A 62 25.18 -11.16 -11.46
N LYS A 63 26.33 -10.52 -11.69
CA LYS A 63 27.46 -11.14 -12.37
C LYS A 63 28.10 -12.19 -11.47
#